data_AF-A0A1W0WS45-F1
#
_entry.id   AF-A0A1W0WS45-F1
#
_cell.length_a   1.000
_cell.length_b   1.000
_cell.length_c   1.000
_cell.angle_alpha   90.00
_cell.angle_beta   90.00
_cell.angle_gamma   90.00
#
_symmetry.space_group_name_H-M   'P 1'
#
loop_
_entity.id
_entity.type
_entity.pdbx_description
1 polymer ?
#
loop_
_entity_poly.entity_id
_entity_poly.type
_entity_poly.pdbx_seq_one_letter_code
_entity_poly.pdbx_strand_id
1 'polypeptide(L)'
;MPGLPNEFFLPGVAFFPQMASPESHSRQTHLIVVSKKIRGGQAYKLQVSVLRDAHGSLDLTATIKWNGSSLVTGKHTFSPSSCDLFPLKVKANLLAGSYELVVEGHFRDGGGTAFKYRTALELESRSVNIVIRTDKPIYRQEDIG
;
A
#
# COMPACT_ATOMS: atom_id res chain seq x y z
N MET A 1 32.89 1.75 -13.57
CA MET A 1 32.44 1.82 -12.16
C MET A 1 31.34 0.78 -11.95
N PRO A 2 31.36 0.03 -10.85
CA PRO A 2 30.70 -1.26 -10.73
C PRO A 2 29.18 -1.12 -10.56
N GLY A 3 28.45 -2.05 -11.18
CA GLY A 3 26.99 -2.14 -11.12
C GLY A 3 26.50 -2.45 -9.70
N LEU A 4 25.43 -1.77 -9.31
CA LEU A 4 24.68 -2.06 -8.09
C LEU A 4 24.02 -3.44 -8.20
N PRO A 5 24.05 -4.27 -7.14
CA PRO A 5 23.50 -5.61 -7.18
C PRO A 5 21.96 -5.58 -7.19
N ASN A 6 21.39 -6.40 -8.08
CA ASN A 6 20.03 -6.89 -7.96
C ASN A 6 19.90 -7.64 -6.64
N GLU A 7 18.89 -7.28 -5.83
CA GLU A 7 18.20 -8.10 -4.81
C GLU A 7 17.92 -7.32 -3.52
N PHE A 8 16.86 -6.51 -3.53
CA PHE A 8 16.08 -6.20 -2.32
C PHE A 8 14.60 -6.05 -2.70
N PHE A 9 13.97 -7.15 -3.12
CA PHE A 9 12.51 -7.24 -3.22
C PHE A 9 11.96 -7.86 -1.93
N LEU A 10 11.36 -7.04 -1.07
CA LEU A 10 10.54 -7.55 0.03
C LEU A 10 9.24 -8.14 -0.54
N PRO A 11 8.85 -9.37 -0.17
CA PRO A 11 7.62 -9.97 -0.67
C PRO A 11 6.39 -9.16 -0.23
N GLY A 12 5.60 -8.70 -1.19
CA GLY A 12 4.38 -7.92 -0.96
C GLY A 12 4.54 -6.39 -1.04
N VAL A 13 5.76 -5.90 -1.31
CA VAL A 13 6.02 -4.48 -1.56
C VAL A 13 6.04 -4.24 -3.07
N ALA A 14 5.12 -3.41 -3.54
CA ALA A 14 5.08 -3.03 -4.94
C ALA A 14 5.83 -1.70 -5.13
N PHE A 15 6.98 -1.76 -5.82
CA PHE A 15 7.75 -0.59 -6.26
C PHE A 15 7.35 -0.25 -7.69
N PHE A 16 6.95 0.98 -7.96
CA PHE A 16 6.56 1.41 -9.30
C PHE A 16 7.39 2.59 -9.76
N PRO A 17 8.32 2.41 -10.71
CA PRO A 17 8.91 3.52 -11.43
C PRO A 17 7.86 4.15 -12.36
N GLN A 18 7.82 5.48 -12.37
CA GLN A 18 6.91 6.30 -13.17
C GLN A 18 7.06 6.01 -14.67
N MET A 19 5.97 5.65 -15.36
CA MET A 19 5.91 5.77 -16.83
C MET A 19 5.66 7.25 -17.15
N ALA A 20 6.73 7.95 -17.52
CA ALA A 20 6.66 9.32 -17.97
C ALA A 20 6.08 9.41 -19.39
N SER A 21 5.18 10.37 -19.61
CA SER A 21 4.85 10.89 -20.93
C SER A 21 6.14 11.39 -21.60
N PRO A 22 6.33 11.23 -22.93
CA PRO A 22 7.61 11.43 -23.62
C PRO A 22 8.17 12.87 -23.58
N GLU A 23 7.48 13.85 -23.00
CA GLU A 23 7.96 15.24 -22.90
C GLU A 23 8.18 15.77 -21.48
N SER A 24 8.32 14.91 -20.48
CA SER A 24 8.74 15.34 -19.15
C SER A 24 9.81 14.41 -18.61
N HIS A 25 11.05 14.91 -18.53
CA HIS A 25 12.05 14.37 -17.60
C HIS A 25 11.55 14.64 -16.17
N SER A 26 10.51 13.92 -15.75
CA SER A 26 9.91 14.03 -14.42
C SER A 26 10.86 13.37 -13.45
N ARG A 27 11.70 14.18 -12.79
CA ARG A 27 12.40 13.77 -11.58
C ARG A 27 11.34 13.26 -10.61
N GLN A 28 11.40 11.98 -10.25
CA GLN A 28 10.49 11.40 -9.26
C GLN A 28 10.71 12.13 -7.93
N THR A 29 9.70 12.86 -7.48
CA THR A 29 9.72 13.64 -6.23
C THR A 29 8.89 13.00 -5.12
N HIS A 30 8.25 11.87 -5.39
CA HIS A 30 7.35 11.20 -4.46
C HIS A 30 7.50 9.68 -4.56
N LEU A 31 7.46 8.99 -3.42
CA LEU A 31 7.42 7.53 -3.33
C LEU A 31 6.19 7.12 -2.52
N ILE A 32 5.42 6.18 -3.07
CA ILE A 32 4.21 5.66 -2.42
C ILE A 32 4.38 4.15 -2.30
N VAL A 33 4.31 3.65 -1.07
CA VAL A 33 4.42 2.22 -0.76
C VAL A 33 3.14 1.75 -0.11
N VAL A 34 2.57 0.69 -0.67
CA VAL A 34 1.30 0.12 -0.23
C VAL A 34 1.33 -1.40 -0.29
N SER A 35 0.51 -2.04 0.54
CA SER A 35 0.28 -3.49 0.48
C SER A 35 -0.65 -3.83 -0.69
N LYS A 36 -0.36 -4.89 -1.44
CA LYS A 36 -1.33 -5.40 -2.42
C LYS A 36 -2.61 -5.96 -1.78
N LYS A 37 -2.52 -6.37 -0.51
CA LYS A 37 -3.59 -7.06 0.20
C LYS A 37 -4.37 -6.12 1.12
N ILE A 38 -5.69 -6.31 1.16
CA ILE A 38 -6.61 -5.64 2.08
C ILE A 38 -7.28 -6.65 3.01
N ARG A 39 -7.37 -6.30 4.29
CA ARG A 39 -8.01 -7.11 5.34
C ARG A 39 -9.11 -6.30 6.02
N GLY A 40 -10.21 -6.97 6.34
CA GLY A 40 -11.29 -6.37 7.10
C GLY A 40 -10.86 -6.09 8.53
N GLY A 41 -11.28 -4.95 9.07
CA GLY A 41 -11.14 -4.61 10.50
C GLY A 41 -9.74 -4.16 10.92
N GLN A 42 -8.79 -4.15 9.98
CA GLN A 42 -7.44 -3.62 10.20
C GLN A 42 -7.28 -2.28 9.46
N ALA A 43 -6.46 -1.39 10.02
CA ALA A 43 -6.10 -0.15 9.33
C ALA A 43 -5.22 -0.51 8.12
N TYR A 44 -5.67 -0.13 6.93
CA TYR A 44 -4.88 -0.24 5.72
C TYR A 44 -3.91 0.94 5.65
N LYS A 45 -2.61 0.67 5.73
CA LYS A 45 -1.59 1.72 5.84
C LYS A 45 -0.91 1.93 4.49
N LEU A 46 -0.74 3.20 4.16
CA LEU A 46 0.06 3.66 3.03
C LEU A 46 1.27 4.39 3.63
N GLN A 47 2.45 4.21 3.05
CA GLN A 47 3.59 5.05 3.35
C GLN A 47 3.81 5.98 2.17
N VAL A 48 3.89 7.28 2.44
CA VAL A 48 4.11 8.29 1.42
C VAL A 48 5.32 9.09 1.83
N SER A 49 6.28 9.19 0.91
CA SER A 49 7.51 9.94 1.11
C SER A 49 7.58 11.04 0.08
N VAL A 50 7.59 12.27 0.57
CA VAL A 50 7.87 13.47 -0.22
C VAL A 50 9.38 13.64 -0.23
N LEU A 51 10.00 13.51 -1.40
CA LEU A 51 11.47 13.57 -1.51
C LEU A 51 11.94 15.02 -1.41
N ARG A 52 13.23 15.22 -1.09
CA ARG A 52 13.83 16.54 -0.80
C ARG A 52 13.66 17.57 -1.92
N ASP A 53 13.47 17.10 -3.15
CA ASP A 53 13.33 17.96 -4.33
C ASP A 53 11.87 18.29 -4.67
N ALA A 54 10.91 17.85 -3.85
CA ALA A 54 9.52 18.22 -4.00
C ALA A 54 9.32 19.68 -3.52
N HIS A 55 8.76 20.50 -4.39
CA HIS A 55 8.42 21.87 -4.06
C HIS A 55 7.03 21.92 -3.42
N GLY A 56 6.95 22.44 -2.20
CA GLY A 56 5.69 22.75 -1.53
C GLY A 56 5.05 21.60 -0.74
N SER A 57 4.01 21.95 0.02
CA SER A 57 3.22 20.96 0.76
C SER A 57 2.27 20.22 -0.17
N LEU A 58 2.04 18.94 0.12
CA LEU A 58 1.22 18.04 -0.70
C LEU A 58 -0.05 17.66 0.05
N ASP A 59 -1.21 17.91 -0.55
CA ASP A 59 -2.49 17.39 -0.08
C ASP A 59 -2.81 16.08 -0.78
N LEU A 60 -2.86 15.00 0.00
CA LEU A 60 -3.08 13.65 -0.48
C LEU A 60 -4.49 13.18 -0.13
N THR A 61 -5.17 12.60 -1.11
CA THR A 61 -6.43 11.89 -0.94
C THR A 61 -6.24 10.44 -1.34
N ALA A 62 -6.45 9.50 -0.41
CA ALA A 62 -6.46 8.08 -0.71
C ALA A 62 -7.88 7.53 -0.56
N THR A 63 -8.34 6.80 -1.56
CA THR A 63 -9.67 6.18 -1.60
C THR A 63 -9.56 4.71 -1.95
N ILE A 64 -10.09 3.87 -1.07
CA ILE A 64 -10.35 2.46 -1.37
C ILE A 64 -11.76 2.36 -1.94
N LYS A 65 -11.90 1.74 -3.10
CA LYS A 65 -13.17 1.46 -3.77
C LYS A 65 -13.50 -0.02 -3.72
N TRP A 66 -14.78 -0.33 -3.69
CA TRP A 66 -15.35 -1.67 -3.86
C TRP A 66 -16.35 -1.62 -5.01
N ASN A 67 -16.14 -2.43 -6.05
CA ASN A 67 -16.97 -2.46 -7.26
C ASN A 67 -17.25 -1.07 -7.84
N GLY A 68 -16.23 -0.20 -7.87
CA GLY A 68 -16.32 1.17 -8.37
C GLY A 68 -16.85 2.21 -7.36
N SER A 69 -17.47 1.78 -6.27
CA SER A 69 -18.01 2.66 -5.22
C SER A 69 -16.96 2.94 -4.13
N SER A 70 -16.85 4.19 -3.67
CA SER A 70 -15.93 4.56 -2.58
C SER A 70 -16.34 3.89 -1.27
N LEU A 71 -15.44 3.06 -0.72
CA LEU A 71 -15.62 2.35 0.53
C LEU A 71 -15.03 3.12 1.71
N VAL A 72 -13.81 3.63 1.54
CA VAL A 72 -13.08 4.43 2.53
C VAL A 72 -12.33 5.53 1.79
N THR A 73 -12.41 6.75 2.29
CA THR A 73 -11.59 7.87 1.82
C THR A 73 -10.92 8.52 3.02
N GLY A 74 -9.66 8.85 2.87
CA GLY A 74 -8.95 9.69 3.83
C GLY A 74 -8.21 10.82 3.11
N LYS A 75 -7.87 11.85 3.88
CA LYS A 75 -7.04 12.96 3.44
C LYS A 75 -5.89 13.17 4.42
N HIS A 76 -4.72 13.54 3.92
CA HIS A 76 -3.56 13.90 4.74
C HIS A 76 -2.70 14.94 4.02
N THR A 77 -2.11 15.84 4.79
CA THR A 77 -1.21 16.86 4.26
C THR A 77 0.21 16.50 4.65
N PHE A 78 1.08 16.39 3.66
CA PHE A 78 2.49 16.11 3.85
C PHE A 78 3.29 17.40 3.69
N SER A 79 4.23 17.61 4.61
CA SER A 79 5.23 18.67 4.49
C SER A 79 6.33 18.25 3.51
N PRO A 80 7.08 19.21 2.93
CA PRO A 80 8.25 18.90 2.13
C PRO A 80 9.21 17.99 2.90
N SER A 81 9.86 17.05 2.20
CA SER A 81 10.82 16.12 2.81
C SER A 81 10.29 15.22 3.94
N SER A 82 8.96 15.07 4.08
CA SER A 82 8.36 14.19 5.09
C SER A 82 8.16 12.77 4.59
N CYS A 83 8.08 11.82 5.53
CA CYS A 83 7.76 10.43 5.25
C CYS A 83 6.83 9.93 6.34
N ASP A 84 5.54 9.91 6.03
CA ASP A 84 4.52 9.60 7.04
C ASP A 84 3.69 8.37 6.65
N LEU A 85 3.27 7.65 7.68
CA LEU A 85 2.31 6.57 7.55
C LEU A 85 0.91 7.16 7.59
N PHE A 86 0.14 6.85 6.55
CA PHE A 86 -1.23 7.31 6.40
C PHE A 86 -2.21 6.12 6.53
N PRO A 87 -2.92 5.98 7.66
CA PRO A 87 -3.85 4.87 7.87
C PRO A 87 -5.25 5.16 7.35
N LEU A 88 -5.82 4.22 6.61
CA LEU A 88 -7.23 4.18 6.22
C LEU A 88 -7.98 3.16 7.08
N LYS A 89 -9.07 3.59 7.72
CA LYS A 89 -9.89 2.72 8.58
C LYS A 89 -10.83 1.86 7.75
N VAL A 90 -10.44 0.61 7.50
CA VAL A 90 -11.25 -0.36 6.76
C VAL A 90 -12.27 -1.02 7.67
N LYS A 91 -13.51 -1.18 7.18
CA LYS A 91 -14.59 -1.85 7.93
C LYS A 91 -14.25 -3.33 8.17
N ALA A 92 -14.78 -3.92 9.24
CA ALA A 92 -14.56 -5.33 9.59
C ALA A 92 -15.08 -6.30 8.52
N ASN A 93 -16.29 -6.05 8.03
CA ASN A 93 -16.98 -6.97 7.13
C ASN A 93 -16.76 -6.57 5.67
N LEU A 94 -15.66 -7.04 5.09
CA LEU A 94 -15.39 -6.89 3.67
C LEU A 94 -16.11 -7.99 2.88
N LEU A 95 -16.79 -7.58 1.80
CA LEU A 95 -17.49 -8.49 0.90
C LEU A 95 -16.56 -8.93 -0.24
N ALA A 96 -16.83 -10.09 -0.85
CA ALA A 96 -16.16 -10.47 -2.08
C ALA A 96 -16.44 -9.43 -3.19
N GLY A 97 -15.46 -9.20 -4.05
CA GLY A 97 -15.59 -8.24 -5.15
C GLY A 97 -14.25 -7.63 -5.55
N SER A 98 -14.31 -6.65 -6.44
CA SER A 98 -13.13 -5.93 -6.93
C SER A 98 -12.82 -4.76 -6.02
N TYR A 99 -11.59 -4.72 -5.51
CA TYR A 99 -11.08 -3.61 -4.72
C TYR A 99 -10.04 -2.83 -5.51
N GLU A 100 -10.11 -1.50 -5.44
CA GLU A 100 -9.14 -0.59 -6.06
C GLU A 100 -8.70 0.45 -5.03
N LEU A 101 -7.40 0.69 -4.92
CA LEU A 101 -6.86 1.86 -4.25
C LEU A 101 -6.59 2.96 -5.28
N VAL A 102 -7.13 4.14 -5.03
CA VAL A 102 -6.85 5.36 -5.78
C VAL A 102 -6.15 6.35 -4.84
N VAL A 103 -4.95 6.80 -5.20
CA VAL A 103 -4.19 7.80 -4.44
C VAL A 103 -3.95 9.01 -5.33
N GLU A 104 -4.42 10.17 -4.90
CA GLU A 104 -4.29 11.44 -5.61
C GLU A 104 -3.52 12.41 -4.72
N GLY A 105 -2.49 13.04 -5.27
CA GLY A 105 -1.71 14.08 -4.62
C GLY A 105 -1.88 15.39 -5.36
N HIS A 106 -2.11 16.48 -4.63
CA HIS A 106 -2.26 17.83 -5.16
C HIS A 106 -1.29 18.79 -4.47
N PHE A 107 -0.64 19.66 -5.24
CA PHE A 107 0.17 20.72 -4.65
C PHE A 107 -0.75 21.75 -4.01
N ARG A 108 -0.48 22.10 -2.75
CA ARG A 108 -1.31 23.07 -2.02
C ARG A 108 -1.21 24.48 -2.59
N ASP A 109 -0.07 24.82 -3.19
CA ASP A 109 0.24 26.18 -3.68
C ASP A 109 -0.43 26.50 -5.04
N GLY A 110 -1.56 25.83 -5.37
CA GLY A 110 -2.29 26.05 -6.62
C GLY A 110 -1.72 25.32 -7.84
N GLY A 111 -0.69 24.48 -7.66
CA GLY A 111 0.02 23.76 -8.73
C GLY A 111 -0.73 22.57 -9.36
N GLY A 112 -1.99 22.34 -9.01
CA GLY A 112 -2.80 21.26 -9.59
C GLY A 112 -2.43 19.86 -9.08
N THR A 113 -2.75 18.83 -9.87
CA THR A 113 -2.50 17.41 -9.53
C THR A 113 -1.02 17.08 -9.67
N ALA A 114 -0.36 16.74 -8.57
CA ALA A 114 1.02 16.27 -8.55
C ALA A 114 1.12 14.84 -9.10
N PHE A 115 0.22 13.96 -8.68
CA PHE A 115 0.15 12.59 -9.17
C PHE A 115 -1.23 11.97 -8.93
N LYS A 116 -1.51 10.90 -9.69
CA LYS A 116 -2.68 10.06 -9.51
C LYS A 116 -2.27 8.61 -9.78
N TYR A 117 -2.44 7.77 -8.78
CA TYR A 117 -2.09 6.36 -8.83
C TYR A 117 -3.32 5.49 -8.59
N ARG A 118 -3.40 4.37 -9.31
CA ARG A 118 -4.45 3.37 -9.14
C ARG A 118 -3.85 1.98 -9.14
N THR A 119 -4.33 1.15 -8.23
CA THR A 119 -3.92 -0.26 -8.16
C THR A 119 -5.03 -1.14 -7.64
N ALA A 120 -5.08 -2.38 -8.12
CA ALA A 120 -6.01 -3.38 -7.63
C ALA A 120 -5.54 -3.92 -6.27
N LEU A 121 -6.47 -4.09 -5.34
CA LEU A 121 -6.23 -4.72 -4.05
C LEU A 121 -6.82 -6.12 -4.02
N GLU A 122 -6.10 -7.04 -3.39
CA GLU A 122 -6.51 -8.42 -3.18
C GLU A 122 -7.14 -8.56 -1.79
N LEU A 123 -8.41 -8.97 -1.75
CA LEU A 123 -9.08 -9.28 -0.49
C LEU A 123 -8.43 -10.52 0.13
N GLU A 124 -7.84 -10.34 1.31
CA GLU A 124 -7.30 -11.45 2.08
C GLU A 124 -8.33 -11.90 3.12
N SER A 125 -9.20 -12.83 2.72
CA SER A 125 -10.30 -13.37 3.52
C SER A 125 -9.85 -14.39 4.58
N ARG A 126 -8.57 -14.78 4.61
CA ARG A 126 -8.01 -15.76 5.56
C ARG A 126 -6.94 -15.08 6.41
N SER A 127 -7.20 -14.92 7.70
CA SER A 127 -6.21 -14.36 8.65
C SER A 127 -6.00 -15.25 9.87
N VAL A 128 -6.14 -16.57 9.72
CA VAL A 128 -5.66 -17.53 10.73
C VAL A 128 -4.75 -18.53 10.05
N ASN A 129 -3.48 -18.52 10.43
CA ASN A 129 -2.56 -19.62 10.14
C ASN A 129 -2.52 -20.50 11.40
N ILE A 130 -3.16 -21.67 11.34
CA ILE A 130 -3.16 -22.64 12.42
C ILE A 130 -2.01 -23.61 12.16
N VAL A 131 -1.02 -23.60 13.03
CA VAL A 131 0.07 -24.58 13.01
C VAL A 131 -0.19 -25.59 14.12
N ILE A 132 -0.37 -26.85 13.73
CA ILE A 132 -0.51 -27.96 14.68
C ILE A 132 0.87 -28.60 14.83
N ARG A 133 1.37 -28.64 16.05
CA ARG A 133 2.59 -29.36 16.40
C ARG A 133 2.23 -30.54 17.29
N THR A 134 2.62 -31.72 16.86
CA THR A 134 2.57 -32.95 17.66
C THR A 134 3.94 -33.20 18.29
N ASP A 135 3.98 -33.92 19.41
CA ASP A 135 5.23 -34.34 20.04
C ASP A 135 5.93 -35.45 19.24
N LYS A 136 5.15 -36.29 18.54
CA LYS A 136 5.66 -37.36 17.68
C LYS A 136 4.95 -37.37 16.31
N PRO A 137 5.64 -37.85 15.26
CA PRO A 137 5.02 -38.06 13.95
C PRO A 137 4.17 -39.34 13.89
N ILE A 138 4.40 -40.30 14.80
CA ILE A 138 3.68 -41.58 14.89
C ILE A 138 3.46 -41.90 16.37
N TYR A 139 2.25 -42.34 16.72
CA TYR A 139 1.87 -42.79 18.06
C TYR A 139 1.54 -44.28 18.04
N ARG A 140 1.95 -45.00 19.08
CA ARG A 140 1.51 -46.37 19.38
C ARG A 140 0.36 -46.32 20.38
N GLN A 141 -0.36 -47.44 20.51
CA GLN A 141 -1.49 -47.54 21.43
C GLN A 141 -1.10 -47.28 22.90
N GLU A 142 0.14 -47.54 23.27
CA GLU A 142 0.72 -47.24 24.58
C GLU A 142 1.05 -45.74 24.80
N ASP A 143 1.12 -44.94 23.74
CA ASP A 143 1.45 -43.51 23.81
C ASP A 143 0.22 -42.63 24.11
N ILE A 144 -1.00 -43.18 24.07
CA ILE A 144 -2.25 -42.45 24.29
C ILE A 144 -3.01 -43.17 25.41
N GLY A 145 -2.79 -42.75 26.65
CA GLY A 145 -3.42 -43.25 27.87
C GLY A 145 -3.78 -42.10 28.81
#